data_AF-A0A527W461-F1
#
_entry.id   AF-A0A527W461-F1
#
_cell.length_a   1.000
_cell.length_b   1.000
_cell.length_c   1.000
_cell.angle_alpha   90.00
_cell.angle_beta   90.00
_cell.angle_gamma   90.00
#
_symmetry.space_group_name_H-M   'P 1'
#
loop_
_entity.id
_entity.type
_entity.pdbx_description
1 polymer ?
#
loop_
_entity_poly.entity_id
_entity_poly.type
_entity_poly.pdbx_seq_one_letter_code
_entity_poly.pdbx_strand_id
1 'polypeptide(L)'
;AMDLLHSGRFDGFCLVSSDSDFTRLAARIREQGIDVFGFGEQKTPESFRQACRRFVYTENLLPSAPANEPEAVSTVKPLQPPSAAVPIIRKTIAQMESEDGWVPLGAVGTRLANLASDFDPRTFGFRKLSDLVRKTNAFEIERPEGGTLRIRIKPEAAGGRKRQK
;
A
#
# COMPACT_ATOMS: atom_id res chain seq x y z
N ALA A 1 1.80 9.18 -26.88
CA ALA A 1 1.69 8.08 -25.90
C ALA A 1 1.15 6.81 -26.55
N MET A 2 -0.04 6.87 -27.18
CA MET A 2 -0.60 5.72 -27.91
C MET A 2 0.26 5.27 -29.10
N ASP A 3 0.96 6.18 -29.78
CA ASP A 3 1.86 5.80 -30.89
C ASP A 3 3.08 5.00 -30.40
N LEU A 4 3.54 5.27 -29.18
CA LEU A 4 4.62 4.49 -28.54
C LEU A 4 4.12 3.13 -28.08
N LEU A 5 2.87 3.04 -27.64
CA LEU A 5 2.20 1.79 -27.28
C LEU A 5 2.16 0.82 -28.47
N HIS A 6 1.74 1.32 -29.64
CA HIS A 6 1.66 0.52 -30.87
C HIS A 6 3.02 0.13 -31.46
N SER A 7 4.12 0.70 -30.96
CA SER A 7 5.47 0.28 -31.34
C SER A 7 5.88 -1.06 -30.71
N GLY A 8 5.16 -1.55 -29.69
CA GLY A 8 5.45 -2.81 -29.00
C GLY A 8 6.81 -2.83 -28.28
N ARG A 9 7.42 -1.67 -28.07
CA ARG A 9 8.83 -1.53 -27.67
C ARG A 9 9.04 -1.25 -26.19
N PHE A 10 7.96 -1.10 -25.42
CA PHE A 10 7.99 -0.67 -24.03
C PHE A 10 7.14 -1.59 -23.16
N ASP A 11 7.73 -2.05 -22.06
CA ASP A 11 7.06 -2.92 -21.09
C ASP A 11 6.28 -2.13 -20.01
N GLY A 12 6.42 -0.80 -20.01
CA GLY A 12 5.69 0.04 -19.06
C GLY A 12 5.69 1.53 -19.39
N PHE A 13 4.69 2.22 -18.84
CA PHE A 13 4.51 3.67 -18.95
C PHE A 13 4.48 4.31 -17.56
N CYS A 14 5.11 5.48 -17.44
CA CYS A 14 5.01 6.36 -16.28
C CYS A 14 4.11 7.55 -16.64
N LEU A 15 3.03 7.74 -15.89
CA LEU A 15 2.11 8.86 -16.06
C LEU A 15 2.20 9.77 -14.84
N VAL A 16 2.67 11.01 -15.03
CA VAL A 16 2.76 12.02 -13.98
C VAL A 16 1.65 13.05 -14.21
N SER A 17 0.57 12.94 -13.45
CA SER A 17 -0.58 13.85 -13.53
C SER A 17 -1.45 13.77 -12.27
N SER A 18 -2.11 14.88 -11.97
CA SER A 18 -3.14 14.95 -10.93
C SER A 18 -4.56 15.04 -11.51
N ASP A 19 -4.72 14.94 -12.84
CA ASP A 19 -6.00 15.11 -13.55
C ASP A 19 -6.69 13.78 -13.89
N SER A 20 -8.03 13.79 -13.93
CA SER A 20 -8.84 12.61 -14.25
C SER A 20 -8.70 12.13 -15.70
N ASP A 21 -8.25 12.98 -16.61
CA ASP A 21 -8.29 12.72 -18.05
C ASP A 21 -7.39 11.54 -18.46
N PHE A 22 -6.34 11.28 -17.68
CA PHE A 22 -5.42 10.17 -17.89
C PHE A 22 -5.98 8.81 -17.44
N THR A 23 -7.14 8.78 -16.77
CA THR A 23 -7.80 7.54 -16.35
C THR A 23 -8.03 6.60 -17.52
N ARG A 24 -8.61 7.10 -18.63
CA ARG A 24 -8.91 6.28 -19.81
C ARG A 24 -7.64 5.81 -20.53
N LEU A 25 -6.62 6.67 -20.57
CA LEU A 25 -5.32 6.33 -21.15
C LEU A 25 -4.64 5.20 -20.35
N ALA A 26 -4.58 5.34 -19.02
CA ALA A 26 -3.99 4.34 -18.13
C ALA A 26 -4.70 2.99 -18.24
N ALA A 27 -6.03 2.99 -18.23
CA ALA A 27 -6.84 1.79 -18.41
C ALA A 27 -6.54 1.13 -19.77
N ARG A 28 -6.51 1.91 -20.85
CA ARG A 28 -6.28 1.39 -22.21
C ARG A 28 -4.88 0.78 -22.39
N ILE A 29 -3.85 1.39 -21.81
CA ILE A 29 -2.47 0.84 -21.85
C ILE A 29 -2.42 -0.49 -21.09
N ARG A 30 -3.07 -0.58 -19.93
CA ARG A 30 -3.14 -1.83 -19.15
C ARG A 30 -3.94 -2.93 -19.82
N GLU A 31 -5.01 -2.60 -20.55
CA GLU A 31 -5.76 -3.56 -21.36
C GLU A 31 -4.87 -4.26 -22.40
N GLN A 32 -3.82 -3.59 -22.88
CA GLN A 32 -2.83 -4.18 -23.80
C GLN A 32 -1.74 -4.99 -23.08
N GLY A 33 -1.86 -5.18 -21.76
CA GLY A 33 -0.92 -5.97 -20.96
C GLY A 33 0.33 -5.20 -20.54
N ILE A 34 0.36 -3.87 -20.71
CA ILE A 34 1.53 -3.05 -20.40
C ILE A 34 1.34 -2.37 -19.03
N ASP A 35 2.40 -2.38 -18.22
CA ASP A 35 2.35 -1.84 -16.86
C ASP A 35 2.27 -0.30 -16.86
N VAL A 36 1.37 0.27 -16.05
CA VAL A 36 1.23 1.73 -15.90
C VAL A 36 1.51 2.14 -14.46
N PHE A 37 2.53 2.97 -14.28
CA PHE A 37 2.90 3.59 -13.00
C PHE A 37 2.41 5.04 -12.98
N GLY A 38 1.48 5.34 -12.08
CA GLY A 38 0.93 6.67 -11.90
C GLY A 38 1.65 7.45 -10.81
N PHE A 39 1.81 8.76 -11.02
CA PHE A 39 2.38 9.68 -10.05
C PHE A 39 1.53 10.95 -10.00
N GLY A 40 1.20 11.42 -8.81
CA GLY A 40 0.42 12.63 -8.64
C GLY A 40 0.28 13.03 -7.18
N GLU A 41 -0.38 14.16 -6.94
CA GLU A 41 -0.61 14.70 -5.59
C GLU A 41 -1.71 13.92 -4.85
N GLN A 42 -1.83 14.14 -3.54
CA GLN A 42 -2.91 13.53 -2.74
C GLN A 42 -4.33 13.84 -3.27
N LYS A 43 -4.53 15.01 -3.90
CA LYS A 43 -5.81 15.44 -4.48
C LYS A 43 -6.21 14.67 -5.75
N THR A 44 -5.33 13.82 -6.27
CA THR A 44 -5.57 13.07 -7.50
C THR A 44 -6.81 12.18 -7.37
N PRO A 45 -7.74 12.22 -8.36
CA PRO A 45 -8.98 11.47 -8.29
C PRO A 45 -8.71 9.96 -8.17
N GLU A 46 -9.55 9.27 -7.40
CA GLU A 46 -9.43 7.82 -7.18
C GLU A 46 -9.51 7.03 -8.48
N SER A 47 -10.29 7.51 -9.46
CA SER A 47 -10.40 6.89 -10.78
C SER A 47 -9.04 6.74 -11.48
N PHE A 48 -8.20 7.78 -11.46
CA PHE A 48 -6.88 7.71 -12.08
C PHE A 48 -5.92 6.82 -11.28
N ARG A 49 -5.97 6.92 -9.94
CA ARG A 49 -5.16 6.07 -9.05
C ARG A 49 -5.41 4.58 -9.32
N GLN A 50 -6.68 4.17 -9.34
CA GLN A 50 -7.09 2.77 -9.58
C GLN A 50 -6.88 2.31 -11.03
N ALA A 51 -6.86 3.24 -11.99
CA ALA A 51 -6.55 2.91 -13.38
C ALA A 51 -5.08 2.51 -13.56
N CYS A 52 -4.17 2.93 -12.67
CA CYS A 52 -2.76 2.53 -12.72
C CYS A 52 -2.54 1.14 -12.09
N ARG A 53 -1.44 0.46 -12.44
CA ARG A 53 -0.99 -0.74 -11.72
C ARG A 53 -0.47 -0.38 -10.34
N ARG A 54 0.26 0.73 -10.26
CA ARG A 54 0.78 1.29 -9.03
C ARG A 54 0.67 2.80 -9.12
N PHE A 55 0.25 3.44 -8.04
CA PHE A 55 0.22 4.88 -7.91
C PHE A 55 1.12 5.32 -6.76
N VAL A 56 1.97 6.33 -7.01
CA VAL A 56 2.89 6.87 -6.02
C VAL A 56 2.62 8.35 -5.83
N TYR A 57 2.33 8.74 -4.59
CA TYR A 57 2.18 10.15 -4.25
C TYR A 57 3.51 10.89 -4.41
N THR A 58 3.49 12.04 -5.07
CA THR A 58 4.68 12.89 -5.27
C THR A 58 5.35 13.26 -3.94
N GLU A 59 4.55 13.42 -2.90
CA GLU A 59 4.93 13.73 -1.52
C GLU A 59 5.76 12.60 -0.89
N ASN A 60 5.61 11.36 -1.36
CA ASN A 60 6.39 10.19 -0.92
C ASN A 60 7.76 10.06 -1.62
N LEU A 61 8.03 10.89 -2.64
CA LEU A 61 9.27 10.84 -3.43
C LEU A 61 10.40 11.69 -2.84
N LEU A 62 10.07 12.60 -1.91
CA LEU A 62 11.07 13.46 -1.29
C LEU A 62 11.98 12.62 -0.37
N PRO A 63 13.31 12.70 -0.54
CA PRO A 63 14.24 11.91 0.26
C PRO A 63 14.29 12.43 1.70
N SER A 64 13.80 11.65 2.67
CA SER A 64 14.28 11.78 4.04
C SER A 64 15.70 11.19 4.12
N ALA A 65 16.63 11.97 4.66
CA ALA A 65 18.04 11.63 4.89
C ALA A 65 18.25 10.19 5.44
N PRO A 66 19.43 9.58 5.19
CA PRO A 66 19.72 8.23 5.65
C PRO A 66 19.93 8.21 7.17
N ALA A 67 18.88 7.93 7.95
CA ALA A 67 19.02 7.56 9.35
C ALA A 67 19.06 6.03 9.44
N ASN A 68 20.25 5.52 9.78
CA ASN A 68 20.55 4.11 9.98
C ASN A 68 20.24 3.71 11.44
N GLU A 69 19.09 4.14 11.95
CA GLU A 69 18.66 3.91 13.34
C GLU A 69 17.26 3.25 13.36
N PRO A 70 17.05 2.23 14.21
CA PRO A 70 15.81 1.45 14.23
C PRO A 70 14.57 2.18 14.77
N GLU A 71 14.65 3.48 15.07
CA GLU A 71 13.52 4.27 15.60
C GLU A 71 13.31 5.63 14.91
N ALA A 72 13.94 5.88 13.77
CA ALA A 72 13.70 7.11 13.02
C ALA A 72 12.35 7.04 12.28
N VAL A 73 11.28 7.52 12.94
CA VAL A 73 10.04 7.93 12.27
C VAL A 73 10.44 8.86 11.12
N SER A 74 10.00 8.54 9.90
CA SER A 74 10.28 9.35 8.72
C SER A 74 10.01 10.82 9.03
N THR A 75 10.97 11.71 8.75
CA THR A 75 10.81 13.17 8.93
C THR A 75 9.80 13.79 7.95
N VAL A 76 9.21 12.98 7.06
CA VAL A 76 8.06 13.36 6.24
C VAL A 76 6.81 13.32 7.12
N LYS A 77 6.15 14.48 7.28
CA LYS A 77 4.84 14.55 7.93
C LYS A 77 3.90 13.57 7.22
N PRO A 78 3.36 12.56 7.93
CA PRO A 78 2.57 11.53 7.29
C PRO A 78 1.31 12.15 6.68
N LEU A 79 0.98 11.74 5.45
CA LEU A 79 -0.23 12.16 4.75
C LEU A 79 -1.49 11.60 5.42
N GLN A 80 -1.36 10.43 6.06
CA GLN A 80 -2.45 9.76 6.77
C GLN A 80 -1.96 9.16 8.09
N PRO A 81 -2.84 9.07 9.11
CA PRO A 81 -2.49 8.41 10.37
C PRO A 81 -2.25 6.90 10.16
N PRO A 82 -1.35 6.26 10.93
CA PRO A 82 -1.08 4.83 10.78
C PRO A 82 -2.31 3.94 10.95
N SER A 83 -3.31 4.38 11.73
CA SER A 83 -4.59 3.69 11.92
C SER A 83 -5.42 3.55 10.64
N ALA A 84 -5.25 4.45 9.66
CA ALA A 84 -5.95 4.38 8.38
C ALA A 84 -5.49 3.18 7.51
N ALA A 85 -4.29 2.64 7.76
CA ALA A 85 -3.83 1.43 7.09
C ALA A 85 -4.52 0.14 7.61
N VAL A 86 -5.00 0.14 8.86
CA VAL A 86 -5.60 -1.04 9.51
C VAL A 86 -6.76 -1.65 8.72
N PRO A 87 -7.80 -0.91 8.28
CA PRO A 87 -8.92 -1.50 7.54
C PRO A 87 -8.49 -2.11 6.21
N ILE A 88 -7.52 -1.49 5.52
CA ILE A 88 -7.01 -1.98 4.22
C ILE A 88 -6.24 -3.30 4.43
N ILE A 89 -5.37 -3.35 5.44
CA ILE A 89 -4.60 -4.54 5.78
C ILE A 89 -5.54 -5.65 6.28
N ARG A 90 -6.53 -5.35 7.14
CA ARG A 90 -7.53 -6.33 7.60
C ARG A 90 -8.32 -6.92 6.43
N LYS A 91 -8.81 -6.09 5.51
CA LYS A 91 -9.50 -6.54 4.30
C LYS A 91 -8.63 -7.47 3.47
N THR A 92 -7.34 -7.14 3.33
CA THR A 92 -6.38 -7.96 2.58
C THR A 92 -6.17 -9.32 3.25
N ILE A 93 -5.94 -9.35 4.56
CA ILE A 93 -5.78 -10.62 5.31
C ILE A 93 -7.07 -11.45 5.23
N ALA A 94 -8.25 -10.84 5.34
CA ALA A 94 -9.53 -11.55 5.25
C ALA A 94 -9.77 -12.20 3.89
N GLN A 95 -9.12 -11.71 2.82
CA GLN A 95 -9.15 -12.32 1.49
C GLN A 95 -8.07 -13.39 1.29
N MET A 96 -7.18 -13.57 2.26
CA MET A 96 -6.15 -14.59 2.23
C MET A 96 -6.63 -15.78 3.05
N GLU A 97 -6.94 -16.88 2.38
CA GLU A 97 -7.26 -18.15 3.03
C GLU A 97 -6.00 -18.71 3.69
N SER A 98 -6.06 -18.96 5.00
CA SER A 98 -4.99 -19.58 5.79
C SER A 98 -5.61 -20.43 6.89
N GLU A 99 -5.13 -21.67 7.03
CA GLU A 99 -5.68 -22.65 7.98
C GLU A 99 -5.48 -22.20 9.45
N ASP A 100 -4.32 -21.61 9.77
CA ASP A 100 -3.99 -21.15 11.13
C ASP A 100 -4.28 -19.65 11.35
N GLY A 101 -4.81 -18.97 10.32
CA GLY A 101 -5.05 -17.53 10.29
C GLY A 101 -3.78 -16.67 10.18
N TRP A 102 -2.59 -17.28 10.16
CA TRP A 102 -1.32 -16.59 9.94
C TRP A 102 -1.03 -16.42 8.45
N VAL A 103 -0.64 -15.21 8.05
CA VAL A 103 -0.29 -14.91 6.66
C VAL A 103 1.10 -14.30 6.54
N PRO A 104 1.93 -14.68 5.56
CA PRO A 104 3.24 -14.07 5.36
C PRO A 104 3.12 -12.57 5.03
N LEU A 105 3.89 -11.72 5.72
CA LEU A 105 3.85 -10.26 5.50
C LEU A 105 4.18 -9.89 4.05
N GLY A 106 5.11 -10.61 3.42
CA GLY A 106 5.45 -10.40 2.00
C GLY A 106 4.28 -10.68 1.05
N ALA A 107 3.49 -11.73 1.34
CA ALA A 107 2.28 -12.03 0.57
C ALA A 107 1.20 -10.98 0.79
N VAL A 108 1.04 -10.48 2.03
CA VAL A 108 0.15 -9.35 2.34
C VAL A 108 0.56 -8.10 1.55
N GLY A 109 1.85 -7.75 1.54
CA GLY A 109 2.37 -6.62 0.76
C GLY A 109 2.09 -6.74 -0.74
N THR A 110 2.24 -7.95 -1.30
CA THR A 110 1.94 -8.24 -2.71
C THR A 110 0.45 -8.10 -3.00
N ARG A 111 -0.42 -8.61 -2.12
CA ARG A 111 -1.88 -8.47 -2.26
C ARG A 111 -2.35 -7.03 -2.08
N LEU A 112 -1.77 -6.29 -1.12
CA LEU A 112 -2.05 -4.86 -0.92
C LEU A 112 -1.78 -4.05 -2.18
N ALA A 113 -0.62 -4.26 -2.81
CA ALA A 113 -0.27 -3.56 -4.05
C ALA A 113 -1.26 -3.83 -5.20
N ASN A 114 -1.90 -4.99 -5.21
CA ASN A 114 -2.90 -5.35 -6.23
C ASN A 114 -4.32 -4.85 -5.88
N LEU A 115 -4.69 -4.83 -4.59
CA LEU A 115 -6.02 -4.41 -4.13
C LEU A 115 -6.15 -2.88 -4.03
N ALA A 116 -5.07 -2.21 -3.62
CA ALA A 116 -4.99 -0.78 -3.42
C ALA A 116 -3.73 -0.26 -4.12
N SER A 117 -3.92 0.12 -5.38
CA SER A 117 -2.86 0.60 -6.28
C SER A 117 -2.03 1.75 -5.70
N ASP A 118 -2.61 2.58 -4.83
CA ASP A 118 -2.00 3.75 -4.19
C ASP A 118 -1.48 3.50 -2.75
N PHE A 119 -1.61 2.28 -2.22
CA PHE A 119 -1.19 1.97 -0.85
C PHE A 119 0.33 2.02 -0.70
N ASP A 120 0.90 2.98 0.04
CA ASP A 120 2.34 3.08 0.30
C ASP A 120 2.60 3.25 1.80
N PRO A 121 3.51 2.44 2.42
CA PRO A 121 3.90 2.65 3.81
C PRO A 121 4.38 4.08 4.11
N ARG A 122 4.98 4.76 3.12
CA ARG A 122 5.49 6.13 3.26
C ARG A 122 4.37 7.16 3.42
N THR A 123 3.20 6.90 2.85
CA THR A 123 1.98 7.71 3.07
C THR A 123 1.64 7.80 4.56
N PHE A 124 1.97 6.76 5.33
CA PHE A 124 1.75 6.67 6.77
C PHE A 124 3.00 7.01 7.61
N GLY A 125 4.10 7.43 6.98
CA GLY A 125 5.36 7.79 7.65
C GLY A 125 6.33 6.63 7.90
N PHE A 126 6.15 5.47 7.26
CA PHE A 126 7.03 4.30 7.44
C PHE A 126 7.76 3.92 6.15
N ARG A 127 9.02 3.48 6.28
CA ARG A 127 9.78 2.96 5.13
C ARG A 127 9.43 1.52 4.80
N LYS A 128 9.05 0.73 5.80
CA LYS A 128 8.73 -0.69 5.66
C LYS A 128 7.31 -0.97 6.14
N LEU A 129 6.63 -1.89 5.45
CA LEU A 129 5.32 -2.36 5.88
C LEU A 129 5.36 -2.99 7.28
N SER A 130 6.46 -3.66 7.65
CA SER A 130 6.66 -4.23 8.98
C SER A 130 6.52 -3.20 10.10
N ASP A 131 7.05 -2.00 9.89
CA ASP A 131 7.14 -0.95 10.91
C ASP A 131 5.77 -0.29 11.06
N LEU A 132 5.08 -0.07 9.95
CA LEU A 132 3.68 0.37 9.92
C LEU A 132 2.78 -0.61 10.71
N VAL A 133 2.86 -1.90 10.40
CA VAL A 133 2.04 -2.93 11.06
C VAL A 133 2.35 -2.97 12.56
N ARG A 134 3.62 -2.95 12.97
CA ARG A 134 4.04 -2.88 14.38
C ARG A 134 3.45 -1.67 15.10
N LYS A 135 3.51 -0.47 14.48
CA LYS A 135 3.00 0.75 15.11
C LYS A 135 1.49 0.72 15.32
N THR A 136 0.74 0.09 14.42
CA THR A 136 -0.74 0.05 14.54
C THR A 136 -1.24 -0.74 15.75
N ASN A 137 -0.45 -1.65 16.31
CA ASN A 137 -0.82 -2.56 17.41
C ASN A 137 -2.13 -3.37 17.17
N ALA A 138 -2.60 -3.43 15.92
CA ALA A 138 -3.84 -4.09 15.51
C ALA A 138 -3.62 -5.54 15.01
N PHE A 139 -2.36 -5.95 14.91
CA PHE A 139 -1.95 -7.24 14.35
C PHE A 139 -0.94 -7.92 15.26
N GLU A 140 -1.05 -9.25 15.33
CA GLU A 140 -0.01 -10.09 15.90
C GLU A 140 1.06 -10.31 14.84
N ILE A 141 2.33 -10.29 15.25
CA ILE A 141 3.48 -10.40 14.35
C ILE A 141 4.40 -11.48 14.91
N GLU A 142 4.67 -12.48 14.08
CA GLU A 142 5.55 -13.59 14.42
C GLU A 142 6.66 -13.72 13.39
N ARG A 143 7.85 -14.10 13.87
CA ARG A 143 8.96 -14.50 13.00
C ARG A 143 9.47 -15.87 13.49
N PRO A 144 9.03 -16.98 12.89
CA PRO A 144 9.57 -18.29 13.21
C PRO A 144 11.07 -18.35 12.86
N GLU A 145 11.84 -19.17 13.57
CA GLU A 145 13.29 -19.29 13.33
C GLU A 145 13.60 -19.62 11.87
N GLY A 146 14.45 -18.82 11.23
CA GLY A 146 14.77 -18.93 9.81
C GLY A 146 13.64 -18.60 8.82
N GLY A 147 12.44 -18.27 9.32
CA GLY A 147 11.26 -18.04 8.50
C GLY A 147 10.99 -16.58 8.13
N THR A 148 10.03 -16.41 7.22
CA THR A 148 9.49 -15.10 6.84
C THR A 148 8.61 -14.53 7.95
N LEU A 149 8.62 -13.21 8.12
CA LEU A 149 7.70 -12.52 9.03
C LEU A 149 6.24 -12.80 8.62
N ARG A 150 5.41 -13.21 9.57
CA ARG A 150 3.97 -13.47 9.37
C ARG A 150 3.16 -12.59 10.29
N ILE A 151 1.94 -12.27 9.87
CA ILE A 151 1.02 -11.45 10.64
C ILE A 151 -0.36 -12.09 10.69
N ARG A 152 -1.11 -11.79 11.74
CA ARG A 152 -2.51 -12.19 11.92
C ARG A 152 -3.30 -11.03 12.52
N ILE A 153 -4.60 -10.97 12.26
CA ILE A 153 -5.48 -10.00 12.92
C ILE A 153 -5.48 -10.30 14.42
N LYS A 154 -5.13 -9.31 15.23
CA LYS A 154 -5.20 -9.46 16.69
C LYS A 154 -6.68 -9.68 17.06
N PRO A 155 -7.05 -10.78 17.73
CA PRO A 155 -8.40 -10.95 18.22
C PRO A 155 -8.68 -9.78 19.15
N GLU A 156 -9.76 -9.05 18.89
CA GLU A 156 -10.22 -8.01 19.79
C GLU A 156 -10.51 -8.71 21.12
N ALA A 157 -9.65 -8.49 22.12
CA ALA A 157 -9.92 -8.98 23.46
C ALA A 157 -11.32 -8.52 23.81
N ALA A 158 -12.21 -9.45 24.14
CA ALA A 158 -13.59 -9.19 24.54
C ALA A 158 -13.61 -8.25 25.76
N GLY A 159 -13.49 -6.95 25.50
CA GLY A 159 -13.41 -5.89 26.49
C GLY A 159 -14.80 -5.36 26.78
N GLY A 160 -15.48 -6.03 27.71
CA GLY A 160 -16.52 -5.47 28.58
C GLY A 160 -17.52 -4.49 27.96
N ARG A 161 -18.70 -5.00 27.57
CA ARG A 161 -19.95 -4.22 27.67
C ARG A 161 -20.11 -3.74 29.12
N LYS A 162 -19.59 -2.55 29.44
CA LYS A 162 -20.07 -1.81 30.61
C LYS A 162 -21.49 -1.35 30.29
N ARG A 163 -22.46 -2.10 30.81
CA ARG A 163 -23.86 -1.67 31.00
C ARG A 163 -23.83 -0.31 31.70
N GLN A 164 -24.30 0.73 31.01
CA GLN A 164 -24.65 2.00 31.63
C GLN A 164 -25.91 1.73 32.47
N LYS A 165 -25.78 1.96 33.78
CA LYS A 165 -26.90 2.16 34.70
C LYS A 165 -27.10 3.67 34.84
#